data_AF-A0A662TXQ7-F1
#
_entry.id   AF-A0A662TXQ7-F1
#
_cell.length_a   1.000
_cell.length_b   1.000
_cell.length_c   1.000
_cell.angle_alpha   90.00
_cell.angle_beta   90.00
_cell.angle_gamma   90.00
#
_symmetry.space_group_name_H-M   'P 1'
#
loop_
_entity.id
_entity.type
_entity.pdbx_description
1 polymer ?
#
loop_
_entity_poly.entity_id
_entity_poly.type
_entity_poly.pdbx_seq_one_letter_code
_entity_poly.pdbx_strand_id
1 'polypeptide(L)'
;LILLRLKISYEVPLALALILVIPTLFFLVFRDRANTFRVALVLPTALPSIPLYITPLFLILSIISNDERLRRIAKWKLIVFTGIDGSGKTSHSKVTEEFLRSIGVDCIAYHWFRHLLVSMVSIIYAKLFKKPIIIHRYTKGKQVYTDSFRKKVRTSAAIFRPLLQLLDNWIFIGSTLLINMLKGRWVICDRYFYDYYIRFRVLGYPVPKIIEWLVYRLTPAPHLLIIFDVNPLISYKRRGGEHPLWYYVYARKEYFRLAKIKKAVVINTEKSFEEVQRTVNRLIIVTLLQPK
;
A
#
# COMPACT_ATOMS: atom_id res chain seq x y z
N LEU A 1 -27.17 -49.36 0.77
CA LEU A 1 -25.78 -49.70 0.35
C LEU A 1 -25.39 -49.01 -0.98
N ILE A 2 -25.74 -47.73 -1.17
CA ILE A 2 -25.43 -46.94 -2.39
C ILE A 2 -24.43 -45.81 -2.03
N LEU A 3 -23.40 -46.14 -1.23
CA LEU A 3 -22.43 -45.13 -0.77
C LEU A 3 -20.96 -45.61 -0.78
N LEU A 4 -20.64 -46.79 -1.32
CA LEU A 4 -19.28 -47.35 -1.28
C LEU A 4 -18.82 -47.95 -2.62
N ARG A 5 -18.97 -47.19 -3.70
CA ARG A 5 -18.20 -47.42 -4.95
C ARG A 5 -17.72 -46.11 -5.57
N LEU A 6 -17.13 -45.22 -4.76
CA LEU A 6 -16.16 -44.28 -5.31
C LEU A 6 -14.86 -45.07 -5.52
N LYS A 7 -14.72 -45.71 -6.69
CA LYS A 7 -13.41 -46.07 -7.22
C LYS A 7 -12.68 -44.75 -7.46
N ILE A 8 -11.98 -44.25 -6.45
CA ILE A 8 -11.02 -43.17 -6.65
C ILE A 8 -9.95 -43.78 -7.55
N SER A 9 -10.00 -43.46 -8.84
CA SER A 9 -8.94 -43.84 -9.78
C SER A 9 -7.64 -43.26 -9.24
N TYR A 10 -6.61 -44.10 -9.04
CA TYR A 10 -5.28 -43.70 -8.56
C TYR A 10 -4.64 -42.57 -9.41
N GLU A 11 -5.17 -42.36 -10.61
CA GLU A 11 -4.80 -41.30 -11.54
C GLU A 11 -5.08 -39.89 -11.00
N VAL A 12 -6.18 -39.68 -10.27
CA VAL A 12 -6.54 -38.33 -9.78
C VAL A 12 -5.61 -37.85 -8.65
N PRO A 13 -5.32 -38.66 -7.60
CA PRO A 13 -4.31 -38.30 -6.60
C PRO A 13 -2.92 -38.12 -7.20
N LEU A 14 -2.52 -38.97 -8.15
CA LEU A 14 -1.23 -38.87 -8.83
C LEU A 14 -1.12 -37.57 -9.66
N ALA A 15 -2.16 -37.23 -10.41
CA ALA A 15 -2.26 -35.98 -11.15
C ALA A 15 -2.14 -34.75 -10.25
N LEU A 16 -2.84 -34.73 -9.12
CA LEU A 16 -2.75 -33.66 -8.12
C LEU A 16 -1.34 -33.56 -7.51
N ALA A 17 -0.70 -34.70 -7.21
CA ALA A 17 0.66 -34.73 -6.70
C ALA A 17 1.65 -34.17 -7.73
N LEU A 18 1.55 -34.56 -9.00
CA LEU A 18 2.41 -34.04 -10.07
C LEU A 18 2.23 -32.53 -10.27
N ILE A 19 0.99 -32.02 -10.26
CA ILE A 19 0.67 -30.59 -10.37
C ILE A 19 1.37 -29.75 -9.30
N LEU A 20 1.55 -30.30 -8.10
CA LEU A 20 2.26 -29.64 -7.02
C LEU A 20 3.78 -29.85 -7.12
N VAL A 21 4.25 -31.09 -7.30
CA VAL A 21 5.67 -31.43 -7.18
C VAL A 21 6.52 -30.82 -8.31
N ILE A 22 6.07 -30.90 -9.57
CA ILE A 22 6.89 -30.47 -10.71
C ILE A 22 7.17 -28.96 -10.70
N PRO A 23 6.17 -28.06 -10.54
CA PRO A 23 6.44 -26.63 -10.44
C PRO A 23 7.30 -26.28 -9.21
N THR A 24 7.12 -26.99 -8.11
CA THR A 24 7.89 -26.76 -6.88
C THR A 24 9.36 -27.13 -7.07
N LEU A 25 9.65 -28.29 -7.68
CA LEU A 25 11.01 -28.69 -8.05
C LEU A 25 11.63 -27.71 -9.05
N PHE A 26 10.88 -27.30 -10.07
CA PHE A 26 11.33 -26.30 -11.02
C PHE A 26 11.71 -24.99 -10.32
N PHE A 27 10.89 -24.52 -9.38
CA PHE A 27 11.19 -23.31 -8.60
C PHE A 27 12.45 -23.48 -7.74
N LEU A 28 12.64 -24.63 -7.12
CA LEU A 28 13.80 -24.89 -6.27
C LEU A 28 15.11 -24.87 -7.07
N VAL A 29 15.11 -25.40 -8.29
CA VAL A 29 16.27 -25.44 -9.18
C VAL A 29 16.56 -24.06 -9.79
N PHE A 30 15.56 -23.42 -10.39
CA PHE A 30 15.78 -22.22 -11.22
C PHE A 30 15.52 -20.90 -10.50
N ARG A 31 14.84 -20.92 -9.33
CA ARG A 31 14.42 -19.74 -8.56
C ARG A 31 13.59 -18.72 -9.37
N ASP A 32 13.03 -19.14 -10.50
CA ASP A 32 12.29 -18.30 -11.45
C ASP A 32 10.77 -18.49 -11.28
N ARG A 33 10.13 -17.51 -10.64
CA ARG A 33 8.68 -17.55 -10.37
C ARG A 33 7.83 -17.51 -11.64
N ALA A 34 8.27 -16.83 -12.69
CA ALA A 34 7.47 -16.66 -13.90
C ALA A 34 7.43 -17.98 -14.68
N ASN A 35 8.59 -18.62 -14.86
CA ASN A 35 8.67 -19.91 -15.52
C ASN A 35 8.07 -21.03 -14.67
N THR A 36 8.18 -21.00 -13.34
CA THR A 36 7.43 -21.90 -12.45
C THR A 36 5.93 -21.84 -12.69
N PHE A 37 5.37 -20.63 -12.79
CA PHE A 37 3.94 -20.45 -13.03
C PHE A 37 3.51 -20.99 -14.41
N ARG A 38 4.33 -20.78 -15.44
CA ARG A 38 4.09 -21.35 -16.78
C ARG A 38 4.14 -22.87 -16.77
N VAL A 39 5.12 -23.46 -16.09
CA VAL A 39 5.19 -24.92 -15.90
C VAL A 39 3.92 -25.42 -15.22
N ALA A 40 3.45 -24.74 -14.17
CA ALA A 40 2.19 -25.10 -13.50
C ALA A 40 0.96 -24.98 -14.43
N LEU A 41 0.93 -24.00 -15.34
CA LEU A 41 -0.16 -23.82 -16.31
C LEU A 41 -0.13 -24.85 -17.45
N VAL A 42 1.04 -25.29 -17.91
CA VAL A 42 1.17 -26.29 -18.98
C VAL A 42 0.94 -27.70 -18.44
N LEU A 43 1.31 -27.98 -17.20
CA LEU A 43 1.27 -29.34 -16.66
C LEU A 43 -0.07 -30.08 -16.78
N PRO A 44 -1.24 -29.43 -16.62
CA PRO A 44 -2.54 -30.04 -16.92
C PRO A 44 -2.67 -30.61 -18.34
N THR A 45 -1.91 -30.10 -19.32
CA THR A 45 -1.95 -30.59 -20.71
C THR A 45 -1.31 -31.96 -20.89
N ALA A 46 -0.47 -32.38 -19.94
CA ALA A 46 0.22 -33.67 -19.97
C ALA A 46 -0.50 -34.75 -19.13
N LEU A 47 -1.62 -34.40 -18.48
CA LEU A 47 -2.35 -35.30 -17.59
C LEU A 47 -3.49 -36.00 -18.35
N PRO A 48 -3.54 -37.34 -18.35
CA PRO A 48 -4.60 -38.11 -19.03
C PRO A 48 -6.01 -37.78 -18.51
N SER A 49 -6.10 -37.32 -17.26
CA SER A 49 -7.37 -36.97 -16.60
C SER A 49 -7.99 -35.66 -17.07
N ILE A 50 -7.26 -34.84 -17.83
CA ILE A 50 -7.77 -33.56 -18.34
C ILE A 50 -8.38 -33.76 -19.72
N PRO A 51 -9.67 -33.40 -19.94
CA PRO A 51 -10.31 -33.59 -21.24
C PRO A 51 -9.61 -32.83 -22.38
N LEU A 52 -9.46 -33.50 -23.53
CA LEU A 52 -8.69 -32.99 -24.67
C LEU A 52 -9.21 -31.64 -25.22
N TYR A 53 -10.51 -31.35 -25.06
CA TYR A 53 -11.12 -30.08 -25.51
C TYR A 53 -10.79 -28.90 -24.58
N ILE A 54 -10.34 -29.13 -23.35
CA ILE A 54 -9.93 -28.08 -22.40
C ILE A 54 -8.43 -27.79 -22.52
N THR A 55 -7.63 -28.75 -22.99
CA THR A 55 -6.18 -28.62 -23.19
C THR A 55 -5.73 -27.34 -23.91
N PRO A 56 -6.39 -26.89 -25.00
CA PRO A 56 -6.04 -25.64 -25.68
C PRO A 56 -6.11 -24.41 -24.75
N LEU A 57 -7.02 -24.39 -23.78
CA LEU A 57 -7.13 -23.29 -22.80
C LEU A 57 -5.84 -23.16 -21.98
N PHE A 58 -5.30 -24.27 -21.46
CA PHE A 58 -4.08 -24.27 -20.65
C PHE A 58 -2.84 -23.88 -21.47
N LEU A 59 -2.74 -24.34 -22.71
CA LEU A 59 -1.69 -23.94 -23.64
C LEU A 59 -1.78 -22.45 -23.97
N ILE A 60 -2.97 -21.94 -24.31
CA ILE A 60 -3.20 -20.52 -24.59
C ILE A 60 -2.90 -19.67 -23.35
N LEU A 61 -3.31 -20.09 -22.15
CA LEU A 61 -2.98 -19.38 -20.91
C LEU A 61 -1.46 -19.35 -20.66
N SER A 62 -0.73 -20.43 -20.92
CA SER A 62 0.73 -20.48 -20.82
C SER A 62 1.44 -19.59 -21.86
N ILE A 63 0.90 -19.51 -23.08
CA ILE A 63 1.41 -18.66 -24.16
C ILE A 63 1.06 -17.19 -23.90
N ILE A 64 -0.14 -16.84 -23.43
CA ILE A 64 -0.49 -15.46 -23.04
C ILE A 64 0.34 -15.01 -21.84
N SER A 65 0.74 -15.96 -20.99
CA SER A 65 1.68 -15.75 -19.89
C SER A 65 3.12 -15.46 -20.34
N ASN A 66 3.39 -15.21 -21.64
CA ASN A 66 4.72 -14.90 -22.17
C ASN A 66 5.36 -13.63 -21.56
N ASP A 67 6.69 -13.62 -21.58
CA ASP A 67 7.49 -13.52 -20.36
C ASP A 67 8.21 -12.17 -20.13
N GLU A 68 7.51 -11.06 -20.37
CA GLU A 68 7.96 -9.73 -19.89
C GLU A 68 6.95 -9.17 -18.88
N ARG A 69 5.65 -9.38 -19.13
CA ARG A 69 4.58 -8.90 -18.24
C ARG A 69 4.63 -9.58 -16.87
N LEU A 70 4.77 -10.91 -16.82
CA LEU A 70 4.88 -11.64 -15.54
C LEU A 70 6.16 -11.28 -14.79
N ARG A 71 7.29 -11.08 -15.48
CA ARG A 71 8.54 -10.61 -14.86
C ARG A 71 8.38 -9.21 -14.29
N ARG A 72 7.70 -8.29 -14.99
CA ARG A 72 7.38 -6.95 -14.47
C ARG A 72 6.46 -7.02 -13.25
N ILE A 73 5.42 -7.86 -13.29
CA ILE A 73 4.54 -8.11 -12.13
C ILE A 73 5.37 -8.65 -10.95
N ALA A 74 6.26 -9.62 -11.18
CA ALA A 74 7.09 -10.20 -10.12
C ALA A 74 8.14 -9.20 -9.59
N LYS A 75 8.62 -8.28 -10.43
CA LYS A 75 9.60 -7.23 -10.09
C LYS A 75 8.95 -5.94 -9.60
N TRP A 76 7.62 -5.84 -9.54
CA TRP A 76 6.93 -4.64 -9.08
C TRP A 76 7.42 -4.28 -7.66
N LYS A 77 7.49 -2.98 -7.36
CA LYS A 77 7.81 -2.50 -6.02
C LYS A 77 6.80 -1.46 -5.55
N LEU A 78 6.65 -1.44 -4.24
CA LEU A 78 5.88 -0.46 -3.48
C LEU A 78 6.83 0.31 -2.59
N ILE A 79 6.95 1.61 -2.85
CA ILE A 79 7.71 2.56 -2.06
C ILE A 79 6.70 3.45 -1.34
N VAL A 80 6.86 3.64 -0.03
CA VAL A 80 5.98 4.50 0.76
C VAL A 80 6.78 5.62 1.38
N PHE A 81 6.35 6.85 1.11
CA PHE A 81 6.86 8.07 1.69
C PHE A 81 5.87 8.58 2.73
N THR A 82 6.31 8.65 3.99
CA THR A 82 5.48 9.07 5.12
C THR A 82 6.26 10.04 6.03
N GLY A 83 5.60 10.66 7.00
CA GLY A 83 6.20 11.66 7.89
C GLY A 83 5.33 12.90 8.11
N ILE A 84 5.81 13.85 8.92
CA ILE A 84 5.00 15.00 9.34
C ILE A 84 4.69 15.99 8.20
N ASP A 85 3.62 16.76 8.34
CA ASP A 85 3.16 17.69 7.31
C ASP A 85 4.17 18.84 7.11
N GLY A 86 4.66 19.05 5.88
CA GLY A 86 5.73 20.01 5.59
C GLY A 86 7.15 19.42 5.55
N SER A 87 7.29 18.09 5.64
CA SER A 87 8.58 17.39 5.50
C SER A 87 9.10 17.22 4.07
N GLY A 88 8.34 17.61 3.04
CA GLY A 88 8.79 17.57 1.63
C GLY A 88 8.42 16.29 0.84
N LYS A 89 7.62 15.38 1.42
CA LYS A 89 7.23 14.09 0.81
C LYS A 89 6.74 14.20 -0.63
N THR A 90 5.80 15.10 -0.90
CA THR A 90 5.16 15.27 -2.21
C THR A 90 6.16 15.74 -3.27
N SER A 91 7.13 16.56 -2.88
CA SER A 91 8.19 17.00 -3.80
C SER A 91 9.13 15.84 -4.10
N HIS A 92 9.58 15.12 -3.07
CA HIS A 92 10.44 13.96 -3.24
C HIS A 92 9.76 12.83 -4.02
N SER A 93 8.46 12.58 -3.86
CA SER A 93 7.75 11.52 -4.58
C SER A 93 7.74 11.78 -6.09
N LYS A 94 7.55 13.03 -6.52
CA LYS A 94 7.56 13.42 -7.94
C LYS A 94 8.95 13.27 -8.56
N VAL A 95 9.97 13.82 -7.90
CA VAL A 95 11.36 13.72 -8.40
C VAL A 95 11.86 12.28 -8.39
N THR A 96 11.41 11.47 -7.43
CA THR A 96 11.73 10.03 -7.40
C THR A 96 11.03 9.27 -8.53
N GLU A 97 9.79 9.61 -8.87
CA GLU A 97 9.08 9.03 -10.03
C GLU A 97 9.83 9.36 -11.34
N GLU A 98 10.21 10.62 -11.54
CA GLU A 98 10.97 11.07 -12.69
C GLU A 98 12.33 10.37 -12.79
N PHE A 99 13.04 10.26 -11.66
CA PHE A 99 14.31 9.53 -11.57
C PHE A 99 14.16 8.05 -11.92
N LEU A 100 13.15 7.35 -11.39
CA LEU A 100 12.93 5.94 -11.70
C LEU A 100 12.58 5.74 -13.18
N ARG A 101 11.77 6.64 -13.76
CA ARG A 101 11.45 6.60 -15.19
C ARG A 101 12.67 6.86 -16.06
N SER A 102 13.56 7.79 -15.68
CA SER A 102 14.76 8.10 -16.47
C SER A 102 15.76 6.94 -16.54
N ILE A 103 15.73 6.03 -15.56
CA ILE A 103 16.52 4.79 -15.57
C ILE A 103 15.74 3.57 -16.09
N GLY A 104 14.59 3.78 -16.74
CA GLY A 104 13.81 2.74 -17.42
C GLY A 104 12.83 1.95 -16.53
N VAL A 105 12.59 2.38 -15.29
CA VAL A 105 11.60 1.74 -14.40
C VAL A 105 10.24 2.40 -14.60
N ASP A 106 9.24 1.64 -15.07
CA ASP A 106 7.85 2.12 -15.11
C ASP A 106 7.35 2.35 -13.68
N CYS A 107 7.21 3.62 -13.30
CA CYS A 107 6.85 4.06 -11.97
C CYS A 107 5.77 5.14 -12.02
N ILE A 108 4.91 5.19 -10.99
CA ILE A 108 3.93 6.25 -10.80
C ILE A 108 3.86 6.67 -9.33
N ALA A 109 3.84 7.97 -9.06
CA ALA A 109 3.58 8.50 -7.72
C ALA A 109 2.08 8.82 -7.54
N TYR A 110 1.49 8.29 -6.47
CA TYR A 110 0.14 8.65 -6.05
C TYR A 110 0.19 9.56 -4.83
N HIS A 111 -0.51 10.68 -4.93
CA HIS A 111 -0.77 11.57 -3.81
C HIS A 111 -2.23 11.41 -3.37
N TRP A 112 -2.43 10.77 -2.22
CA TRP A 112 -3.76 10.39 -1.75
C TRP A 112 -4.43 11.53 -0.98
N PHE A 113 -5.09 12.45 -1.69
CA PHE A 113 -5.86 13.55 -1.08
C PHE A 113 -7.39 13.44 -1.30
N ARG A 114 -7.89 12.38 -1.94
CA ARG A 114 -9.33 12.23 -2.21
C ARG A 114 -9.93 11.04 -1.48
N HIS A 115 -10.79 11.33 -0.51
CA HIS A 115 -11.63 10.36 0.17
C HIS A 115 -12.97 10.24 -0.55
N LEU A 116 -13.09 9.30 -1.49
CA LEU A 116 -14.32 9.15 -2.27
C LEU A 116 -15.50 8.66 -1.41
N LEU A 117 -15.31 7.63 -0.57
CA LEU A 117 -16.43 7.11 0.22
C LEU A 117 -16.73 7.99 1.44
N VAL A 118 -15.71 8.52 2.13
CA VAL A 118 -15.96 9.40 3.29
C VAL A 118 -16.64 10.70 2.89
N SER A 119 -16.34 11.25 1.71
CA SER A 119 -17.09 12.41 1.20
C SER A 119 -18.54 12.04 0.88
N MET A 120 -18.79 10.90 0.22
CA MET A 120 -20.15 10.44 -0.05
C MET A 120 -20.95 10.13 1.22
N VAL A 121 -20.40 9.37 2.18
CA VAL A 121 -21.04 9.05 3.46
C VAL A 121 -21.26 10.31 4.29
N SER A 122 -20.31 11.25 4.30
CA SER A 122 -20.48 12.53 5.00
C SER A 122 -21.57 13.39 4.35
N ILE A 123 -21.72 13.35 3.03
CA ILE A 123 -22.79 14.06 2.30
C ILE A 123 -24.15 13.40 2.59
N ILE A 124 -24.22 12.07 2.56
CA ILE A 124 -25.45 11.30 2.87
C ILE A 124 -25.86 11.53 4.32
N TYR A 125 -24.92 11.45 5.28
CA TYR A 125 -25.17 11.71 6.69
C TYR A 125 -25.61 13.17 6.93
N ALA A 126 -24.96 14.14 6.27
CA ALA A 126 -25.36 15.54 6.34
C ALA A 126 -26.78 15.77 5.79
N LYS A 127 -27.13 15.13 4.66
CA LYS A 127 -28.48 15.16 4.08
C LYS A 127 -29.52 14.50 4.99
N LEU A 128 -29.22 13.31 5.52
CA LEU A 128 -30.14 12.52 6.35
C LEU A 128 -30.46 13.23 7.68
N PHE A 129 -29.47 13.90 8.28
CA PHE A 129 -29.61 14.62 9.56
C PHE A 129 -29.81 16.13 9.42
N LYS A 130 -30.10 16.65 8.21
CA LYS A 130 -30.24 18.10 7.91
C LYS A 130 -29.09 18.96 8.48
N LYS A 131 -27.87 18.43 8.51
CA LYS A 131 -26.68 19.16 8.98
C LYS A 131 -25.98 19.82 7.78
N PRO A 132 -25.37 21.00 7.96
CA PRO A 132 -24.61 21.63 6.88
C PRO A 132 -23.47 20.70 6.45
N ILE A 133 -23.31 20.53 5.14
CA ILE A 133 -22.22 19.74 4.57
C ILE A 133 -20.92 20.47 4.88
N ILE A 134 -20.14 19.94 5.85
CA ILE A 134 -18.86 20.51 6.24
C ILE A 134 -17.83 20.13 5.16
N ILE A 135 -17.77 20.94 4.10
CA ILE A 135 -16.59 20.98 3.23
C ILE A 135 -15.55 21.74 4.03
N HIS A 136 -14.50 21.06 4.50
CA HIS A 136 -13.37 21.72 5.13
C HIS A 136 -12.65 22.59 4.09
N ARG A 137 -13.19 23.78 3.83
CA ARG A 137 -12.47 24.84 3.12
C ARG A 137 -11.38 25.34 4.04
N TYR A 138 -10.17 25.28 3.54
CA TYR A 138 -8.99 25.79 4.19
C TYR A 138 -9.13 27.31 4.35
N THR A 139 -9.51 27.79 5.53
CA THR A 139 -9.55 29.23 5.81
C THR A 139 -8.23 29.63 6.46
N LYS A 140 -7.41 30.38 5.73
CA LYS A 140 -6.13 30.94 6.20
C LYS A 140 -6.36 31.63 7.56
N GLY A 141 -5.58 31.27 8.58
CA GLY A 141 -5.65 31.86 9.92
C GLY A 141 -6.55 31.15 10.95
N LYS A 142 -7.36 30.16 10.56
CA LYS A 142 -8.09 29.32 11.54
C LYS A 142 -7.38 27.97 11.71
N GLN A 143 -6.97 27.66 12.95
CA GLN A 143 -6.42 26.34 13.27
C GLN A 143 -7.48 25.27 13.00
N VAL A 144 -7.12 24.28 12.19
CA VAL A 144 -8.04 23.17 11.82
C VAL A 144 -8.33 22.27 13.03
N TYR A 145 -7.40 22.17 13.98
CA TYR A 145 -7.55 21.36 15.19
C TYR A 145 -7.51 22.23 16.44
N THR A 146 -8.65 22.35 17.10
CA THR A 146 -8.82 23.05 18.38
C THR A 146 -9.12 22.06 19.51
N ASP A 147 -8.99 22.49 20.77
CA ASP A 147 -9.35 21.64 21.91
C ASP A 147 -10.85 21.32 21.95
N SER A 148 -11.68 22.22 21.42
CA SER A 148 -13.12 21.97 21.20
C SER A 148 -13.36 20.84 20.19
N PHE A 149 -12.53 20.70 19.16
CA PHE A 149 -12.58 19.58 18.22
C PHE A 149 -12.27 18.25 18.92
N ARG A 150 -11.22 18.20 19.76
CA ARG A 150 -10.86 16.99 20.51
C ARG A 150 -11.96 16.51 21.46
N LYS A 151 -12.61 17.44 22.18
CA LYS A 151 -13.75 17.10 23.05
C LYS A 151 -14.92 16.50 22.25
N LYS A 152 -15.27 17.09 21.10
CA LYS A 152 -16.37 16.63 20.22
C LYS A 152 -16.11 15.28 19.57
N VAL A 153 -14.85 14.99 19.22
CA VAL A 153 -14.45 13.69 18.66
C VAL A 153 -14.66 12.55 19.65
N ARG A 154 -14.46 12.81 20.95
CA ARG A 154 -14.54 11.78 22.00
C ARG A 154 -15.98 11.43 22.42
N THR A 155 -16.95 12.31 22.17
CA THR A 155 -18.34 12.19 22.66
C THR A 155 -19.37 11.90 21.57
N SER A 156 -18.95 11.65 20.32
CA SER A 156 -19.86 11.44 19.18
C SER A 156 -19.62 10.11 18.47
N ALA A 157 -20.51 9.76 17.52
CA ALA A 157 -20.35 8.62 16.61
C ALA A 157 -19.06 8.68 15.74
N ALA A 158 -18.22 9.70 15.92
CA ALA A 158 -16.88 9.81 15.36
C ALA A 158 -15.94 8.65 15.74
N ILE A 159 -16.30 7.81 16.72
CA ILE A 159 -15.59 6.56 17.05
C ILE A 159 -15.52 5.57 15.86
N PHE A 160 -16.51 5.57 14.97
CA PHE A 160 -16.51 4.71 13.77
C PHE A 160 -15.70 5.29 12.61
N ARG A 161 -15.33 6.57 12.67
CA ARG A 161 -14.63 7.27 11.59
C ARG A 161 -13.29 6.62 11.22
N PRO A 162 -12.44 6.16 12.16
CA PRO A 162 -11.22 5.44 11.83
C PRO A 162 -11.48 4.13 11.08
N LEU A 163 -12.52 3.37 11.48
CA LEU A 163 -12.89 2.12 10.83
C LEU A 163 -13.39 2.36 9.39
N LEU A 164 -14.29 3.33 9.21
CA LEU A 164 -14.80 3.70 7.88
C LEU A 164 -13.67 4.19 6.96
N GLN A 165 -12.74 5.00 7.49
CA GLN A 165 -11.59 5.45 6.72
C GLN A 165 -10.65 4.30 6.35
N LEU A 166 -10.46 3.33 7.25
CA LEU A 166 -9.66 2.14 6.96
C LEU A 166 -10.26 1.36 5.79
N LEU A 167 -11.58 1.15 5.78
CA LEU A 167 -12.27 0.47 4.68
C LEU A 167 -12.17 1.26 3.36
N ASP A 168 -12.37 2.58 3.39
CA ASP A 168 -12.22 3.45 2.22
C ASP A 168 -10.79 3.38 1.65
N ASN A 169 -9.78 3.46 2.53
CA ASN A 169 -8.39 3.32 2.13
C ASN A 169 -8.10 1.94 1.54
N TRP A 170 -8.69 0.87 2.07
CA TRP A 170 -8.53 -0.48 1.54
C TRP A 170 -9.08 -0.62 0.14
N ILE A 171 -10.29 -0.10 -0.09
CA ILE A 171 -10.90 -0.12 -1.41
C ILE A 171 -10.06 0.70 -2.37
N PHE A 172 -9.68 1.92 -2.01
CA PHE A 172 -9.03 2.84 -2.94
C PHE A 172 -7.53 2.57 -3.15
N ILE A 173 -6.75 2.53 -2.06
CA ILE A 173 -5.31 2.26 -2.13
C ILE A 173 -5.10 0.80 -2.55
N GLY A 174 -5.86 -0.14 -1.97
CA GLY A 174 -5.73 -1.56 -2.29
C GLY A 174 -6.04 -1.87 -3.75
N SER A 175 -7.14 -1.37 -4.30
CA SER A 175 -7.46 -1.57 -5.73
C SER A 175 -6.42 -0.93 -6.65
N THR A 176 -5.95 0.28 -6.32
CA THR A 176 -4.94 0.95 -7.15
C THR A 176 -3.60 0.23 -7.10
N LEU A 177 -3.18 -0.25 -5.93
CA LEU A 177 -1.98 -1.07 -5.81
C LEU A 177 -2.11 -2.37 -6.61
N LEU A 178 -3.27 -3.04 -6.53
CA LEU A 178 -3.53 -4.27 -7.28
C LEU A 178 -3.44 -4.02 -8.79
N ILE A 179 -4.08 -2.96 -9.31
CA ILE A 179 -4.06 -2.64 -10.74
C ILE A 179 -2.63 -2.34 -11.22
N ASN A 180 -1.85 -1.56 -10.46
CA ASN A 180 -0.48 -1.24 -10.85
C ASN A 180 0.46 -2.43 -10.71
N MET A 181 0.28 -3.27 -9.68
CA MET A 181 0.98 -4.55 -9.54
C MET A 181 0.72 -5.44 -10.74
N LEU A 182 -0.53 -5.59 -11.19
CA LEU A 182 -0.90 -6.39 -12.38
C LEU A 182 -0.37 -5.81 -13.70
N LYS A 183 0.00 -4.54 -13.72
CA LYS A 183 0.73 -3.89 -14.83
C LYS A 183 2.25 -4.04 -14.69
N GLY A 184 2.74 -4.51 -13.55
CA GLY A 184 4.16 -4.55 -13.21
C GLY A 184 4.78 -3.17 -13.00
N ARG A 185 3.95 -2.16 -12.75
CA ARG A 185 4.36 -0.77 -12.53
C ARG A 185 4.70 -0.55 -11.06
N TRP A 186 5.84 0.07 -10.79
CA TRP A 186 6.24 0.48 -9.46
C TRP A 186 5.36 1.61 -8.95
N VAL A 187 5.05 1.59 -7.66
CA VAL A 187 4.17 2.59 -7.04
C VAL A 187 4.92 3.31 -5.93
N ILE A 188 4.93 4.66 -5.99
CA ILE A 188 5.34 5.51 -4.88
C ILE A 188 4.07 6.07 -4.24
N CYS A 189 3.81 5.73 -2.98
CA CYS A 189 2.71 6.29 -2.21
C CYS A 189 3.22 7.47 -1.38
N ASP A 190 2.78 8.68 -1.69
CA ASP A 190 2.87 9.82 -0.79
C ASP A 190 1.66 9.79 0.16
N ARG A 191 1.96 9.37 1.40
CA ARG A 191 1.02 8.91 2.44
C ARG A 191 0.46 7.52 2.18
N TYR A 192 0.36 6.75 3.25
CA TYR A 192 -0.16 5.39 3.22
C TYR A 192 -1.17 5.18 4.35
N PHE A 193 -1.66 3.95 4.54
CA PHE A 193 -2.58 3.61 5.64
C PHE A 193 -2.07 4.09 7.01
N TYR A 194 -0.75 4.10 7.21
CA TYR A 194 -0.11 4.55 8.44
C TYR A 194 -0.35 6.03 8.74
N ASP A 195 -0.29 6.91 7.74
CA ASP A 195 -0.51 8.35 7.91
C ASP A 195 -1.92 8.64 8.44
N TYR A 196 -2.94 7.96 7.90
CA TYR A 196 -4.32 8.12 8.34
C TYR A 196 -4.51 7.62 9.78
N TYR A 197 -3.94 6.46 10.11
CA TYR A 197 -3.97 5.92 11.48
C TYR A 197 -3.27 6.86 12.47
N ILE A 198 -2.06 7.32 12.15
CA ILE A 198 -1.29 8.25 12.98
C ILE A 198 -2.06 9.55 13.17
N ARG A 199 -2.67 10.09 12.11
CA ARG A 199 -3.51 11.28 12.20
C ARG A 199 -4.66 11.10 13.20
N PHE A 200 -5.39 9.98 13.15
CA PHE A 200 -6.46 9.73 14.12
C PHE A 200 -5.94 9.64 15.57
N ARG A 201 -4.81 8.96 15.77
CA ARG A 201 -4.14 8.86 17.08
C ARG A 201 -3.75 10.23 17.63
N VAL A 202 -3.06 11.05 16.83
CA VAL A 202 -2.61 12.39 17.23
C VAL A 202 -3.79 13.32 17.54
N LEU A 203 -4.88 13.18 16.79
CA LEU A 203 -6.11 13.95 17.01
C LEU A 203 -6.94 13.47 18.21
N GLY A 204 -6.52 12.40 18.90
CA GLY A 204 -7.20 11.89 20.08
C GLY A 204 -8.48 11.12 19.78
N TYR A 205 -8.64 10.58 18.56
CA TYR A 205 -9.74 9.67 18.27
C TYR A 205 -9.60 8.41 19.13
N PRO A 206 -10.70 7.86 19.67
CA PRO A 206 -10.70 6.55 20.28
C PRO A 206 -10.45 5.50 19.17
N VAL A 207 -9.20 5.08 19.02
CA VAL A 207 -8.81 4.03 18.07
C VAL A 207 -8.58 2.75 18.87
N PRO A 208 -9.49 1.76 18.79
CA PRO A 208 -9.31 0.49 19.47
C PRO A 208 -8.00 -0.21 19.05
N LYS A 209 -7.39 -0.97 19.96
CA LYS A 209 -6.17 -1.76 19.67
C LYS A 209 -6.35 -2.70 18.48
N ILE A 210 -7.57 -3.20 18.24
CA ILE A 210 -7.86 -4.03 17.08
C ILE A 210 -7.66 -3.26 15.76
N ILE A 211 -7.99 -1.96 15.69
CA ILE A 211 -7.78 -1.16 14.48
C ILE A 211 -6.29 -0.93 14.25
N GLU A 212 -5.52 -0.66 15.31
CA GLU A 212 -4.04 -0.58 15.22
C GLU A 212 -3.45 -1.88 14.69
N TRP A 213 -3.91 -3.02 15.23
CA TRP A 213 -3.51 -4.33 14.75
C TRP A 213 -3.88 -4.52 13.27
N LEU A 214 -5.12 -4.23 12.86
CA LEU A 214 -5.56 -4.35 11.46
C LEU A 214 -4.72 -3.49 10.52
N VAL A 215 -4.44 -2.24 10.88
CA VAL A 215 -3.60 -1.33 10.08
C VAL A 215 -2.19 -1.89 9.94
N TYR A 216 -1.57 -2.39 11.00
CA TYR A 216 -0.21 -2.90 10.92
C TYR A 216 -0.09 -4.30 10.34
N ARG A 217 -1.09 -5.17 10.47
CA ARG A 217 -1.02 -6.56 10.00
C ARG A 217 -1.59 -6.76 8.61
N LEU A 218 -2.72 -6.14 8.30
CA LEU A 218 -3.42 -6.41 7.04
C LEU A 218 -2.85 -5.59 5.89
N THR A 219 -2.36 -4.37 6.14
CA THR A 219 -1.96 -3.48 5.04
C THR A 219 -0.77 -4.05 4.26
N PRO A 220 -0.78 -3.97 2.92
CA PRO A 220 0.33 -4.45 2.11
C PRO A 220 1.67 -3.90 2.59
N ALA A 221 2.62 -4.79 2.87
CA ALA A 221 3.93 -4.39 3.34
C ALA A 221 4.67 -3.66 2.20
N PRO A 222 5.14 -2.42 2.39
CA PRO A 222 5.96 -1.75 1.40
C PRO A 222 7.32 -2.44 1.28
N HIS A 223 7.88 -2.43 0.08
CA HIS A 223 9.23 -2.91 -0.18
C HIS A 223 10.29 -1.94 0.37
N LEU A 224 9.95 -0.65 0.41
CA LEU A 224 10.73 0.38 1.06
C LEU A 224 9.80 1.39 1.73
N LEU A 225 9.98 1.59 3.04
CA LEU A 225 9.25 2.58 3.83
C LEU A 225 10.24 3.67 4.27
N ILE A 226 10.03 4.88 3.77
CA ILE A 226 10.82 6.06 4.12
C ILE A 226 9.97 7.02 4.95
N ILE A 227 10.51 7.39 6.11
CA ILE A 227 9.94 8.40 6.99
C ILE A 227 10.78 9.66 6.87
N PHE A 228 10.20 10.70 6.28
CA PHE A 228 10.83 12.01 6.21
C PHE A 228 10.61 12.76 7.54
N ASP A 229 11.70 12.95 8.25
CA ASP A 229 11.77 13.62 9.54
C ASP A 229 12.27 15.07 9.39
N VAL A 230 11.64 15.98 10.13
CA VAL A 230 12.03 17.39 10.20
C VAL A 230 11.64 17.91 11.58
N ASN A 231 12.37 18.90 12.10
CA ASN A 231 11.99 19.56 13.33
C ASN A 231 10.54 20.11 13.24
N PRO A 232 9.67 19.81 14.23
CA PRO A 232 8.29 20.28 14.27
C PRO A 232 8.13 21.80 14.09
N LEU A 233 9.08 22.59 14.62
CA LEU A 233 9.06 24.06 14.48
C LEU A 233 9.27 24.49 13.03
N ILE A 234 10.18 23.84 12.31
CA ILE A 234 10.43 24.10 10.89
C ILE A 234 9.19 23.71 10.08
N SER A 235 8.62 22.53 10.36
CA SER A 235 7.39 22.03 9.73
C SER A 235 6.21 22.99 9.91
N TYR A 236 6.02 23.48 11.13
CA TYR A 236 4.99 24.45 11.49
C TYR A 236 5.14 25.76 10.70
N LYS A 237 6.38 26.29 10.59
CA LYS A 237 6.67 27.48 9.79
C LYS A 237 6.41 27.25 8.30
N ARG A 238 6.86 26.13 7.72
CA ARG A 238 6.63 25.76 6.30
C ARG A 238 5.15 25.66 5.94
N ARG A 239 4.29 25.23 6.88
CA ARG A 239 2.83 25.12 6.69
C ARG A 239 2.07 26.37 7.12
N GLY A 240 2.75 27.44 7.52
CA GLY A 240 2.12 28.70 7.91
C GLY A 240 1.18 28.58 9.11
N GLY A 241 1.48 27.68 10.06
CA GLY A 241 0.66 27.49 11.26
C GLY A 241 -0.71 26.86 11.02
N GLU A 242 -0.86 26.07 9.95
CA GLU A 242 -2.04 25.26 9.63
C GLU A 242 -2.64 24.50 10.83
N HIS A 243 -1.76 23.88 11.61
CA HIS A 243 -2.08 23.12 12.80
C HIS A 243 -1.30 23.68 13.99
N PRO A 244 -1.77 23.51 15.23
CA PRO A 244 -1.02 23.91 16.40
C PRO A 244 0.29 23.13 16.53
N LEU A 245 1.34 23.74 17.09
CA LEU A 245 2.68 23.14 17.20
C LEU A 245 2.65 21.75 17.86
N TRP A 246 1.81 21.54 18.87
CA TRP A 246 1.67 20.25 19.54
C TRP A 246 1.35 19.13 18.55
N TYR A 247 0.55 19.39 17.51
CA TYR A 247 0.19 18.38 16.51
C TYR A 247 1.44 17.83 15.82
N TYR A 248 2.34 18.70 15.38
CA TYR A 248 3.59 18.31 14.72
C TYR A 248 4.50 17.53 15.67
N VAL A 249 4.58 17.94 16.94
CA VAL A 249 5.37 17.25 17.97
C VAL A 249 4.85 15.83 18.21
N TYR A 250 3.54 15.66 18.40
CA TYR A 250 2.93 14.35 18.60
C TYR A 250 2.98 13.47 17.35
N ALA A 251 2.74 14.05 16.16
CA ALA A 251 2.85 13.32 14.91
C ALA A 251 4.27 12.78 14.69
N ARG A 252 5.31 13.60 14.95
CA ARG A 252 6.71 13.17 14.87
C ARG A 252 6.99 11.96 15.77
N LYS A 253 6.50 11.99 17.03
CA LYS A 253 6.62 10.86 17.97
C LYS A 253 5.99 9.58 17.42
N GLU A 254 4.78 9.66 16.86
CA GLU A 254 4.09 8.50 16.29
C GLU A 254 4.77 7.97 15.01
N TYR A 255 5.37 8.83 14.18
CA TYR A 255 6.19 8.37 13.04
C TYR A 255 7.47 7.67 13.49
N PHE A 256 8.14 8.13 14.55
CA PHE A 256 9.26 7.38 15.13
C PHE A 256 8.81 6.03 15.71
N ARG A 257 7.61 5.96 16.31
CA ARG A 257 7.02 4.69 16.75
C ARG A 257 6.79 3.74 15.57
N LEU A 258 6.24 4.24 14.47
CA LEU A 258 6.10 3.49 13.22
C LEU A 258 7.45 3.00 12.69
N ALA A 259 8.49 3.85 12.75
CA ALA A 259 9.84 3.50 12.31
C ALA A 259 10.36 2.25 13.01
N LYS A 260 10.19 2.19 14.34
CA LYS A 260 10.60 1.04 15.17
C LYS A 260 9.78 -0.21 14.83
N ILE A 261 8.46 -0.08 14.72
CA ILE A 261 7.56 -1.22 14.46
C ILE A 261 7.80 -1.83 13.07
N LYS A 262 8.00 -0.99 12.05
CA LYS A 262 8.13 -1.41 10.65
C LYS A 262 9.56 -1.49 10.14
N LYS A 263 10.55 -1.22 11.01
CA LYS A 263 11.98 -1.11 10.64
C LYS A 263 12.16 -0.16 9.45
N ALA A 264 11.44 0.97 9.47
CA ALA A 264 11.46 1.95 8.40
C ALA A 264 12.77 2.75 8.41
N VAL A 265 13.17 3.24 7.24
CA VAL A 265 14.30 4.16 7.12
C VAL A 265 13.82 5.57 7.44
N VAL A 266 14.51 6.26 8.35
CA VAL A 266 14.22 7.65 8.69
C VAL A 266 15.25 8.55 8.00
N ILE A 267 14.78 9.57 7.27
CA ILE A 267 15.62 10.53 6.55
C ILE A 267 15.33 11.93 7.09
N ASN A 268 16.38 12.63 7.52
CA ASN A 268 16.30 14.03 7.93
C ASN A 268 16.17 14.94 6.69
N THR A 269 15.17 15.82 6.68
CA THR A 269 14.88 16.78 5.57
C THR A 269 15.11 18.25 5.91
N GLU A 270 16.01 18.51 6.85
CA GLU A 270 16.51 19.85 7.17
C GLU A 270 17.65 20.29 6.24
N LYS A 271 18.28 19.32 5.56
CA LYS A 271 19.30 19.55 4.53
C LYS A 271 18.70 20.09 3.23
N SER A 272 19.56 20.43 2.28
CA SER A 272 19.11 20.86 0.95
C SER A 272 18.29 19.76 0.25
N PHE A 273 17.37 20.18 -0.61
CA PHE A 273 16.48 19.27 -1.31
C PHE A 273 17.27 18.26 -2.15
N GLU A 274 18.32 18.71 -2.82
CA GLU A 274 19.19 17.92 -3.69
C GLU A 274 19.94 16.85 -2.89
N GLU A 275 20.45 17.18 -1.70
CA GLU A 275 21.18 16.22 -0.86
C GLU A 275 20.24 15.13 -0.32
N VAL A 276 19.05 15.53 0.13
CA VAL A 276 18.02 14.58 0.57
C VAL A 276 17.59 13.68 -0.59
N GLN A 277 17.37 14.25 -1.79
CA GLN A 277 16.98 13.48 -2.97
C GLN A 277 18.07 12.50 -3.41
N ARG A 278 19.35 12.89 -3.38
CA ARG A 278 20.48 11.97 -3.64
C ARG A 278 20.48 10.80 -2.66
N THR A 279 20.20 11.07 -1.39
CA THR A 279 20.11 10.05 -0.35
C THR A 279 18.95 9.08 -0.62
N VAL A 280 17.77 9.60 -0.99
CA VAL A 280 16.60 8.78 -1.37
C VAL A 280 16.91 7.90 -2.59
N ASN A 281 17.49 8.48 -3.65
CA ASN A 281 17.84 7.74 -4.87
C ASN A 281 18.84 6.62 -4.57
N ARG A 282 19.90 6.92 -3.80
CA ARG A 282 20.91 5.94 -3.39
C ARG A 282 20.27 4.78 -2.62
N LEU A 283 19.38 5.10 -1.67
CA LEU A 283 18.68 4.09 -0.88
C LEU A 283 17.81 3.18 -1.75
N ILE A 284 17.09 3.75 -2.72
CA ILE A 284 16.26 2.98 -3.66
C ILE A 284 17.12 2.05 -4.52
N ILE A 285 18.24 2.54 -5.06
CA ILE A 285 19.16 1.73 -5.88
C ILE A 285 19.66 0.53 -5.07
N VAL A 286 20.22 0.78 -3.88
CA VAL A 286 20.82 -0.26 -3.04
C VAL A 286 19.76 -1.27 -2.56
N THR A 287 18.56 -0.81 -2.21
CA THR A 287 17.56 -1.69 -1.58
C THR A 287 16.73 -2.46 -2.60
N LEU A 288 16.41 -1.85 -3.75
CA LEU A 288 15.37 -2.35 -4.66
C LEU A 288 15.88 -2.73 -6.06
N LEU A 289 17.01 -2.17 -6.51
CA LEU A 289 17.51 -2.38 -7.87
C LEU A 289 18.76 -3.27 -7.94
N GLN A 290 19.55 -3.34 -6.86
CA GLN A 290 20.68 -4.28 -6.82
C GLN A 290 20.17 -5.73 -6.70
N PRO A 291 20.71 -6.68 -7.51
CA PRO A 291 20.40 -8.09 -7.35
C PRO A 291 20.88 -8.56 -5.96
N LYS A 292 20.02 -9.32 -5.28
CA LYS A 292 20.37 -10.01 -4.02
C LYS A 292 20.89 -11.41 -4.31
#